data_AF-A0A443Q4Q6-F1
#
_entry.id   AF-A0A443Q4Q6-F1
#
_cell.length_a   1.000
_cell.length_b   1.000
_cell.length_c   1.000
_cell.angle_alpha   90.00
_cell.angle_beta   90.00
_cell.angle_gamma   90.00
#
_symmetry.space_group_name_H-M   'P 1'
#
loop_
_entity.id
_entity.type
_entity.pdbx_description
1 polymer ?
#
loop_
_entity_poly.entity_id
_entity_poly.type
_entity_poly.pdbx_seq_one_letter_code
_entity_poly.pdbx_strand_id
1 'polypeptide(L)'
;MLFFLNCLQLAHLIEPVEVRMKAVEDCIKSIKPGLIVHVEPITDPYGPSIVDDKLDAIIVSKETLGGGLAVNKKRAEKGLPQLKVEVVDLLPEKNSGEKLSSTTFRRLEAEKAEKSQQWHNTVQSNENKKKQMLSNSCEVEE
;
A
#
# COMPACT_ATOMS: atom_id res chain seq x y z
N MET A 1 -4.40 -11.14 12.81
CA MET A 1 -3.94 -9.81 12.33
C MET A 1 -5.05 -8.75 12.17
N LEU A 2 -6.36 -9.10 12.29
CA LEU A 2 -7.48 -8.14 12.21
C LEU A 2 -7.44 -7.03 13.29
N PHE A 3 -6.88 -7.31 14.48
CA PHE A 3 -6.86 -6.35 15.59
C PHE A 3 -5.83 -5.22 15.40
N PHE A 4 -4.79 -5.41 14.57
CA PHE A 4 -3.73 -4.41 14.35
C PHE A 4 -4.07 -3.41 13.23
N LEU A 5 -5.01 -3.75 12.35
CA LEU A 5 -5.40 -2.90 11.22
C LEU A 5 -6.16 -1.63 11.66
N ASN A 6 -6.92 -1.68 12.76
CA ASN A 6 -7.72 -0.54 13.23
C ASN A 6 -6.92 0.62 13.85
N CYS A 7 -5.65 0.40 14.21
CA CYS A 7 -4.77 1.47 14.73
C CYS A 7 -3.95 2.16 13.63
N LEU A 8 -4.02 1.69 12.38
CA LEU A 8 -3.35 2.34 11.25
C LEU A 8 -4.18 3.52 10.78
N GLN A 9 -3.59 4.72 10.80
CA GLN A 9 -4.23 5.91 10.22
C GLN A 9 -4.63 5.63 8.76
N LEU A 10 -5.85 6.03 8.37
CA LEU A 10 -6.44 5.78 7.05
C LEU A 10 -6.56 4.28 6.69
N ALA A 11 -6.86 3.41 7.66
CA ALA A 11 -7.04 1.97 7.42
C ALA A 11 -8.14 1.65 6.39
N HIS A 12 -9.20 2.48 6.30
CA HIS A 12 -10.28 2.31 5.33
C HIS A 12 -9.85 2.48 3.86
N LEU A 13 -8.67 3.07 3.62
CA LEU A 13 -8.05 3.18 2.30
C LEU A 13 -7.09 2.03 1.99
N ILE A 14 -6.97 1.04 2.88
CA ILE A 14 -6.16 -0.15 2.62
C ILE A 14 -6.99 -1.12 1.76
N GLU A 15 -6.43 -1.52 0.64
CA GLU A 15 -7.02 -2.54 -0.22
C GLU A 15 -7.15 -3.89 0.50
N PRO A 16 -8.21 -4.68 0.19
CA PRO A 16 -8.33 -6.06 0.66
C PRO A 16 -7.06 -6.87 0.39
N VAL A 17 -6.76 -7.84 1.27
CA VAL A 17 -5.50 -8.59 1.19
C VAL A 17 -5.38 -9.34 -0.14
N GLU A 18 -6.48 -9.86 -0.66
CA GLU A 18 -6.57 -10.59 -1.92
C GLU A 18 -6.16 -9.69 -3.11
N VAL A 19 -6.59 -8.42 -3.09
CA VAL A 19 -6.24 -7.44 -4.13
C VAL A 19 -4.74 -7.13 -4.08
N ARG A 20 -4.20 -6.89 -2.89
CA ARG A 20 -2.77 -6.61 -2.70
C ARG A 20 -1.89 -7.80 -3.10
N MET A 21 -2.31 -9.02 -2.77
CA MET A 21 -1.60 -10.25 -3.16
C MET A 21 -1.54 -10.38 -4.69
N LYS A 22 -2.67 -10.16 -5.37
CA LYS A 22 -2.73 -10.18 -6.83
C LYS A 22 -1.84 -9.09 -7.46
N ALA A 23 -1.86 -7.87 -6.90
CA ALA A 23 -1.01 -6.78 -7.38
C ALA A 23 0.49 -7.11 -7.29
N VAL A 24 0.91 -7.80 -6.22
CA VAL A 24 2.29 -8.28 -6.07
C VAL A 24 2.63 -9.33 -7.12
N GLU A 25 1.75 -10.31 -7.33
CA GLU A 25 1.93 -11.36 -8.33
C GLU A 25 2.03 -10.77 -9.75
N ASP A 26 1.12 -9.87 -10.12
CA ASP A 26 1.09 -9.19 -11.42
C ASP A 26 2.36 -8.35 -11.63
N CYS A 27 2.83 -7.63 -10.60
CA CYS A 27 4.06 -6.86 -10.64
C CYS A 27 5.28 -7.75 -10.93
N ILE A 28 5.44 -8.85 -10.19
CA ILE A 28 6.57 -9.77 -10.38
C ILE A 28 6.50 -10.43 -11.77
N LYS A 29 5.32 -10.88 -12.19
CA LYS A 29 5.12 -11.48 -13.52
C LYS A 29 5.38 -10.50 -14.66
N SER A 30 5.11 -9.21 -14.46
CA SER A 30 5.44 -8.18 -15.47
C SER A 30 6.95 -8.07 -15.73
N ILE A 31 7.78 -8.37 -14.73
CA ILE A 31 9.24 -8.35 -14.84
C ILE A 31 9.75 -9.70 -15.35
N LYS A 32 9.22 -10.82 -14.82
CA LYS A 32 9.62 -12.17 -15.20
C LYS A 32 8.40 -13.12 -15.24
N PRO A 33 7.75 -13.29 -16.41
CA PRO A 33 6.51 -14.06 -16.53
C PRO A 33 6.62 -15.54 -16.15
N GLY A 34 7.79 -16.15 -16.37
CA GLY A 34 8.02 -17.57 -16.09
C GLY A 34 8.40 -17.90 -14.65
N LEU A 35 8.39 -16.91 -13.74
CA LEU A 35 8.70 -17.16 -12.32
C LEU A 35 7.47 -17.74 -11.61
N ILE A 36 7.69 -18.84 -10.89
CA ILE A 36 6.66 -19.39 -9.98
C ILE A 36 6.68 -18.51 -8.73
N VAL A 37 5.57 -17.82 -8.47
CA VAL A 37 5.42 -16.93 -7.33
C VAL A 37 4.39 -17.53 -6.39
N HIS A 38 4.76 -17.68 -5.12
CA HIS A 38 3.86 -18.08 -4.05
C HIS A 38 3.61 -16.88 -3.13
N VAL A 39 2.37 -16.43 -3.04
CA VAL A 39 1.98 -15.30 -2.21
C VAL A 39 1.01 -15.80 -1.15
N GLU A 40 1.31 -15.53 0.11
CA GLU A 40 0.46 -15.87 1.25
C GLU A 40 0.25 -14.66 2.17
N PRO A 41 -0.91 -14.55 2.82
CA PRO A 41 -1.12 -13.53 3.83
C PRO A 41 -0.23 -13.79 5.05
N ILE A 42 0.38 -12.73 5.57
CA ILE A 42 1.17 -12.81 6.80
C ILE A 42 0.19 -12.96 7.97
N THR A 43 0.02 -14.17 8.48
CA THR A 43 -0.77 -14.45 9.70
C THR A 43 0.11 -14.77 10.91
N ASP A 44 1.32 -15.26 10.66
CA ASP A 44 2.34 -15.59 11.64
C ASP A 44 3.59 -14.70 11.37
N PRO A 45 4.17 -14.04 12.39
CA PRO A 45 5.39 -13.24 12.23
C PRO A 45 6.58 -14.01 11.66
N TYR A 46 6.64 -15.34 11.81
CA TYR A 46 7.71 -16.17 11.22
C TYR A 46 7.30 -16.79 9.88
N GLY A 47 6.03 -17.17 9.73
CA GLY A 47 5.53 -17.79 8.50
C GLY A 47 6.23 -19.13 8.21
N PRO A 48 6.31 -19.55 6.94
CA PRO A 48 6.95 -20.83 6.59
C PRO A 48 8.47 -20.82 6.83
N SER A 49 9.06 -19.65 7.10
CA SER A 49 10.52 -19.48 7.21
C SER A 49 11.18 -20.25 8.36
N ILE A 50 10.41 -20.75 9.34
CA ILE A 50 10.93 -21.54 10.46
C ILE A 50 10.52 -23.03 10.37
N VAL A 51 9.98 -23.45 9.23
CA VAL A 51 9.50 -24.81 8.97
C VAL A 51 10.11 -25.36 7.68
N ASP A 52 10.19 -24.55 6.63
CA ASP A 52 10.74 -24.97 5.33
C ASP A 52 12.28 -24.96 5.35
N ASP A 53 12.88 -26.12 5.14
CA ASP A 53 14.32 -26.34 5.09
C ASP A 53 14.93 -26.03 3.72
N LYS A 54 14.11 -25.89 2.66
CA LYS A 54 14.54 -25.63 1.28
C LYS A 54 14.76 -24.14 0.97
N LEU A 55 14.54 -23.27 1.95
CA LEU A 55 14.76 -21.84 1.79
C LEU A 55 16.25 -21.51 1.91
N ASP A 56 16.76 -20.76 0.92
CA ASP A 56 18.19 -20.37 0.87
C ASP A 56 18.46 -18.96 1.42
N ALA A 57 17.52 -18.03 1.22
CA ALA A 57 17.72 -16.61 1.49
C ALA A 57 16.45 -15.90 1.96
N ILE A 58 16.62 -14.79 2.67
CA ILE A 58 15.56 -13.86 3.05
C ILE A 58 15.95 -12.44 2.66
N ILE A 59 15.07 -11.78 1.91
CA ILE A 59 15.25 -10.38 1.50
C ILE A 59 14.48 -9.50 2.47
N VAL A 60 15.16 -8.52 3.06
CA VAL A 60 14.57 -7.59 4.05
C VAL A 60 14.93 -6.16 3.71
N SER A 61 14.07 -5.22 4.10
CA SER A 61 14.46 -3.81 4.18
C SER A 61 15.23 -3.52 5.46
N LYS A 62 15.83 -2.33 5.55
CA LYS A 62 16.42 -1.82 6.80
C LYS A 62 15.47 -1.88 8.01
N GLU A 63 14.16 -1.71 7.79
CA GLU A 63 13.17 -1.75 8.88
C GLU A 63 12.89 -3.17 9.37
N THR A 64 12.89 -4.12 8.46
CA THR A 64 12.55 -5.53 8.75
C THR A 64 13.79 -6.38 9.02
N LEU A 65 14.98 -5.77 9.10
CA LEU A 65 16.23 -6.47 9.39
C LEU A 65 16.16 -7.22 10.73
N GLY A 66 15.60 -6.59 11.77
CA GLY A 66 15.39 -7.24 13.06
C GLY A 66 14.54 -8.51 12.96
N GLY A 67 13.52 -8.50 12.10
CA GLY A 67 12.70 -9.68 11.80
C GLY A 67 13.49 -10.79 11.12
N GLY A 68 14.32 -10.46 10.13
CA GLY A 68 15.19 -11.43 9.46
C GLY A 68 16.20 -12.09 10.41
N LEU A 69 16.80 -11.31 11.32
CA LEU A 69 17.69 -11.85 12.35
C LEU A 69 16.93 -12.76 13.35
N ALA A 70 15.71 -12.37 13.73
CA ALA A 70 14.86 -13.18 14.60
C ALA A 70 14.49 -14.54 13.97
N VAL A 71 14.25 -14.57 12.65
CA VAL A 71 14.02 -15.82 11.89
C VAL A 71 15.24 -16.73 11.98
N ASN A 72 16.45 -16.22 11.71
CA ASN A 72 17.67 -17.05 11.77
C ASN A 72 17.96 -17.57 13.17
N LYS A 73 17.70 -16.78 14.22
CA LYS A 73 17.78 -17.27 15.60
C LYS A 73 16.83 -18.45 15.82
N LYS A 74 15.58 -18.34 15.35
CA LYS A 74 14.58 -19.40 15.51
C LYS A 74 14.89 -20.64 14.68
N ARG A 75 15.47 -20.48 13.49
CA ARG A 75 15.96 -21.58 12.66
C ARG A 75 17.09 -22.34 13.35
N ALA A 76 18.05 -21.62 13.94
CA ALA A 76 19.14 -22.24 14.70
C ALA A 76 18.63 -23.04 15.92
N GLU A 77 17.65 -22.52 16.67
CA GLU A 77 16.99 -23.24 17.77
C GLU A 77 16.31 -24.55 17.31
N LYS A 78 15.86 -24.60 16.05
CA LYS A 78 15.20 -25.77 15.45
C LYS A 78 16.16 -26.68 14.66
N GLY A 79 17.45 -26.37 14.62
CA GLY A 79 18.43 -27.13 13.82
C GLY A 79 18.31 -26.96 12.31
N LEU A 80 17.66 -25.89 11.83
CA LEU A 80 17.52 -25.58 10.42
C LEU A 80 18.72 -24.75 9.91
N PRO A 81 19.10 -24.86 8.62
CA PRO A 81 20.16 -24.05 8.04
C PRO A 81 19.78 -22.58 8.05
N GLN A 82 20.72 -21.70 8.40
CA GLN A 82 20.47 -20.25 8.42
C GLN A 82 20.27 -19.70 7.01
N LEU A 83 19.35 -18.75 6.86
CA LEU A 83 19.08 -18.08 5.60
C LEU A 83 20.11 -16.99 5.36
N LYS A 84 20.52 -16.82 4.10
CA LYS A 84 21.29 -15.63 3.69
C LYS A 84 20.40 -14.39 3.80
N VAL A 85 20.75 -13.46 4.67
CA VAL A 85 20.00 -12.20 4.85
C VAL A 85 20.56 -11.16 3.88
N GLU A 86 19.73 -10.70 2.94
CA GLU A 86 20.08 -9.62 2.02
C GLU A 86 19.23 -8.40 2.33
N VAL A 87 19.89 -7.25 2.54
CA VAL A 87 19.22 -6.00 2.89
C VAL A 87 19.09 -5.12 1.66
N VAL A 88 17.85 -4.78 1.31
CA VAL A 88 17.55 -3.82 0.24
C VAL A 88 17.26 -2.45 0.83
N ASP A 89 17.85 -1.43 0.19
CA ASP A 89 17.65 -0.04 0.59
C ASP A 89 16.28 0.50 0.15
N LEU A 90 15.69 1.32 1.01
CA LEU A 90 14.47 2.04 0.70
C LEU A 90 14.79 3.28 -0.11
N LEU A 91 13.95 3.59 -1.09
CA LEU A 91 14.09 4.80 -1.89
C LEU A 91 13.67 6.03 -1.06
N PRO A 92 14.53 7.06 -0.93
CA PRO A 92 14.14 8.32 -0.31
C PRO A 92 13.15 9.08 -1.21
N GLU A 93 12.27 9.86 -0.62
CA GLU A 93 11.40 10.77 -1.35
C GLU A 93 12.23 11.88 -2.01
N LYS A 94 12.02 12.12 -3.30
CA LYS A 94 12.87 13.00 -4.13
C LYS A 94 12.99 14.45 -3.61
N ASN A 95 12.04 14.92 -2.80
CA ASN A 95 11.93 16.33 -2.44
C ASN A 95 12.05 16.62 -0.93
N SER A 96 11.74 15.67 -0.05
CA SER A 96 11.71 15.88 1.40
C SER A 96 12.88 15.21 2.13
N GLY A 97 13.55 14.23 1.51
CA GLY A 97 14.50 13.36 2.20
C GLY A 97 13.85 12.40 3.22
N GLU A 98 12.52 12.48 3.41
CA GLU A 98 11.77 11.56 4.25
C GLU A 98 11.49 10.25 3.50
N LYS A 99 11.22 9.19 4.28
CA LYS A 99 10.92 7.87 3.73
C LYS A 99 9.52 7.89 3.10
N LEU A 100 9.40 7.39 1.86
CA LEU A 100 8.10 7.07 1.26
C LEU A 100 7.37 6.02 2.11
N SER A 101 6.21 6.39 2.65
CA SER A 101 5.37 5.49 3.46
C SER A 101 3.98 5.33 2.85
N SER A 102 3.37 4.15 3.05
CA SER A 102 2.00 3.89 2.61
C SER A 102 0.98 4.84 3.26
N THR A 103 1.27 5.40 4.43
CA THR A 103 0.40 6.40 5.08
C THR A 103 0.48 7.74 4.37
N THR A 104 1.68 8.17 3.95
CA THR A 104 1.87 9.37 3.14
C THR A 104 1.11 9.26 1.82
N PHE A 105 1.21 8.11 1.14
CA PHE A 105 0.51 7.87 -0.12
C PHE A 105 -1.01 7.94 0.03
N ARG A 106 -1.56 7.23 1.04
CA ARG A 106 -3.00 7.24 1.34
C ARG A 106 -3.51 8.64 1.68
N ARG A 107 -2.72 9.46 2.38
CA ARG A 107 -3.07 10.85 2.67
C ARG A 107 -3.15 11.70 1.40
N LEU A 108 -2.17 11.57 0.50
CA LEU A 108 -2.18 12.27 -0.79
C LEU A 108 -3.36 11.85 -1.67
N GLU A 109 -3.75 10.57 -1.65
CA GLU A 109 -4.93 10.08 -2.37
C GLU A 109 -6.23 10.63 -1.79
N ALA A 110 -6.36 10.69 -0.47
CA ALA A 110 -7.51 11.30 0.20
C ALA A 110 -7.63 12.79 -0.17
N GLU A 111 -6.54 13.56 -0.07
CA GLU A 111 -6.51 14.98 -0.42
C GLU A 111 -6.88 15.24 -1.90
N LYS A 112 -6.46 14.35 -2.81
CA LYS A 112 -6.82 14.44 -4.24
C LYS A 112 -8.30 14.14 -4.47
N ALA A 113 -8.85 13.16 -3.77
CA ALA A 113 -10.27 12.81 -3.86
C ALA A 113 -11.16 13.96 -3.36
N GLU A 114 -10.80 14.58 -2.22
CA GLU A 114 -11.49 15.75 -1.66
C GLU A 114 -11.49 16.94 -2.64
N LYS A 115 -10.33 17.27 -3.21
CA LYS A 115 -10.21 18.35 -4.21
C LYS A 115 -11.04 18.07 -5.46
N SER A 116 -11.10 16.82 -5.90
CA SER A 116 -11.88 16.41 -7.07
C SER A 116 -13.39 16.57 -6.81
N GLN A 117 -13.87 16.19 -5.62
CA GLN A 117 -15.26 16.38 -5.18
C GLN A 117 -15.62 17.86 -5.09
N GLN A 118 -14.74 18.67 -4.47
CA GLN A 118 -14.95 20.10 -4.34
C GLN A 118 -15.02 20.80 -5.70
N TRP A 119 -14.18 20.40 -6.67
CA TRP A 119 -14.25 20.89 -8.04
C TRP A 119 -15.60 20.59 -8.69
N HIS A 120 -16.06 19.33 -8.63
CA HIS A 120 -17.35 18.93 -9.19
C HIS A 120 -18.52 19.72 -8.58
N ASN A 121 -18.54 19.87 -7.26
CA ASN A 121 -19.58 20.63 -6.54
C ASN A 121 -19.58 22.12 -6.93
N THR A 122 -18.40 22.71 -7.09
CA THR A 122 -18.25 24.13 -7.48
C THR A 122 -18.76 24.37 -8.90
N VAL A 123 -18.43 23.47 -9.84
CA VAL A 123 -18.89 23.55 -11.23
C VAL A 123 -20.41 23.46 -11.29
N GLN A 124 -21.02 22.48 -10.60
CA GLN A 124 -22.47 22.33 -10.56
C GLN A 124 -23.18 23.55 -9.94
N SER A 125 -22.64 24.12 -8.85
CA SER A 125 -23.21 25.32 -8.23
C SER A 125 -23.19 26.52 -9.18
N ASN A 126 -22.09 26.71 -9.92
CA ASN A 126 -21.94 27.81 -10.87
C ASN A 126 -22.86 27.64 -12.09
N GLU A 127 -23.03 26.42 -12.60
CA GLU A 127 -23.99 26.14 -13.67
C GLU A 127 -25.44 26.41 -13.24
N ASN A 128 -25.83 25.99 -12.03
CA ASN A 128 -27.17 26.21 -11.50
C ASN A 128 -27.46 27.71 -11.31
N LYS A 129 -26.50 28.48 -10.78
CA LYS A 129 -26.62 29.95 -10.67
C LYS A 129 -26.75 30.62 -12.03
N LYS A 130 -26.01 30.16 -13.04
CA LYS A 130 -26.11 30.70 -14.39
C LYS A 130 -27.48 30.42 -15.01
N LYS A 131 -28.02 29.21 -14.84
CA LYS A 131 -29.38 28.86 -15.28
C LYS A 131 -30.45 29.69 -14.59
N GLN A 132 -30.30 29.94 -13.29
CA GLN A 132 -31.19 30.81 -12.51
C GLN A 132 -31.14 32.27 -12.99
N MET A 133 -29.94 32.80 -13.28
CA MET A 133 -29.77 34.16 -13.79
C MET A 133 -30.36 34.32 -15.20
N LEU A 134 -30.20 33.29 -16.04
CA LEU A 134 -30.78 33.26 -17.39
C LEU A 134 -32.31 33.12 -17.36
N SER A 135 -32.88 32.34 -16.43
CA SER A 135 -34.35 32.26 -16.26
C SER A 135 -34.93 33.59 -15.79
N ASN A 136 -34.26 34.26 -14.84
CA ASN A 136 -34.71 35.53 -14.29
C ASN A 136 -34.54 36.72 -15.27
N SER A 137 -33.77 36.54 -16.35
CA SER A 137 -33.59 37.57 -17.39
C SER A 137 -34.63 37.47 -18.51
N CYS A 138 -35.43 36.40 -18.58
CA CYS A 138 -36.52 36.24 -19.56
C CYS A 138 -37.88 36.76 -19.06
N GLU A 139 -38.00 37.19 -17.80
CA GLU A 139 -39.27 37.66 -17.20
C GLU A 139 -39.44 39.19 -17.25
N VAL A 140 -38.64 39.92 -18.06
CA VAL A 140 -38.75 41.38 -18.23
C VAL A 140 -38.97 41.75 -19.70
N GLU A 141 -39.97 41.16 -20.34
CA GLU A 141 -40.60 41.70 -21.54
C GLU A 141 -42.12 41.48 -21.45
N GLU A 142 -42.79 42.31 -20.66
CA GLU A 142 -44.19 42.71 -20.85
C GLU A 142 -44.43 44.13 -20.30
#